data_AF-A0A969QRH8-F1
#
_entry.id   AF-A0A969QRH8-F1
#
_cell.length_a   1.000
_cell.length_b   1.000
_cell.length_c   1.000
_cell.angle_alpha   90.00
_cell.angle_beta   90.00
_cell.angle_gamma   90.00
#
_symmetry.space_group_name_H-M   'P 1'
#
loop_
_entity.id
_entity.type
_entity.pdbx_description
1 polymer ?
#
loop_
_entity_poly.entity_id
_entity_poly.type
_entity_poly.pdbx_seq_one_letter_code
_entity_poly.pdbx_strand_id
1 'polypeptide(L)'
;MYETWTVGDAQQPGADGDDQPASNATKTSGSDLPAPETLEEKDYVLFIHGWNMYGWEKEAFASSMFKRMWHQGYKGRFGAFRWPTRYAFGLNGWDTSLVPEHYNYSEIRAWKSAAPLAGLINGLSGTFR
;
A
#
# COMPACT_ATOMS: atom_id res chain seq x y z
N MET A 1 -9.25 -2.89 -13.59
CA MET A 1 -9.81 -2.73 -12.24
C MET A 1 -8.70 -2.73 -11.17
N TYR A 2 -7.61 -2.00 -11.43
CA TYR A 2 -6.48 -1.91 -10.51
C TYR A 2 -6.20 -0.44 -10.24
N GLU A 3 -6.17 -0.08 -8.97
CA GLU A 3 -5.82 1.25 -8.50
C GLU A 3 -4.84 1.16 -7.33
N THR A 4 -4.08 2.23 -7.13
CA THR A 4 -3.05 2.30 -6.10
C THR A 4 -3.27 3.56 -5.28
N TRP A 5 -3.15 3.43 -3.98
CA TRP A 5 -3.35 4.47 -3.00
C TRP A 5 -2.10 4.59 -2.14
N THR A 6 -1.74 5.80 -1.75
CA THR A 6 -0.62 6.03 -0.84
C THR A 6 -0.98 7.03 0.24
N VAL A 7 -0.37 6.88 1.41
CA VAL A 7 -0.26 7.93 2.43
C VAL A 7 1.16 8.50 2.49
N GLY A 8 1.94 8.27 1.45
CA GLY A 8 3.35 8.65 1.35
C GLY A 8 4.27 7.44 1.34
N ASP A 9 5.51 7.71 0.96
CA ASP A 9 6.60 6.73 0.90
C ASP A 9 7.84 7.31 1.59
N ALA A 10 8.68 6.44 2.13
CA ALA A 10 9.97 6.85 2.63
C ALA A 10 10.83 7.40 1.48
N GLN A 11 11.34 8.63 1.63
CA GLN A 11 12.04 9.33 0.55
C GLN A 11 13.46 8.81 0.32
N GLN A 12 14.10 8.24 1.35
CA GLN A 12 15.47 7.74 1.31
C GLN A 12 15.60 6.37 1.99
N PRO A 13 16.62 5.56 1.64
CA PRO A 13 16.95 4.33 2.35
C PRO A 13 17.25 4.60 3.81
N GLY A 14 16.73 3.77 4.72
CA GLY A 14 16.93 3.96 6.16
C GLY A 14 16.52 5.34 6.69
N ALA A 15 15.62 6.07 5.98
CA ALA A 15 15.25 7.42 6.38
C ALA A 15 14.56 7.43 7.76
N ASP A 16 15.28 8.00 8.73
CA ASP A 16 14.82 8.17 10.11
C ASP A 16 13.97 9.43 10.32
N GLY A 17 13.83 10.27 9.30
CA GLY A 17 13.13 11.54 9.35
C GLY A 17 11.61 11.45 9.28
N ASP A 18 10.99 12.63 9.44
CA ASP A 18 9.57 12.99 9.55
C ASP A 18 8.62 12.54 8.42
N ASP A 19 8.91 11.44 7.72
CA ASP A 19 8.02 10.78 6.76
C ASP A 19 6.84 10.15 7.54
N GLN A 20 5.97 11.01 8.05
CA GLN A 20 4.70 10.66 8.66
C GLN A 20 3.70 10.38 7.54
N PRO A 21 2.84 9.37 7.71
CA PRO A 21 1.78 9.15 6.74
C PRO A 21 0.88 10.38 6.68
N ALA A 22 0.48 10.74 5.47
CA ALA A 22 -0.50 11.78 5.22
C ALA A 22 -1.83 11.46 5.93
N SER A 23 -2.55 12.50 6.34
CA SER A 23 -3.85 12.34 7.03
C SER A 23 -4.93 11.71 6.17
N ASN A 24 -4.75 11.64 4.85
CA ASN A 24 -5.67 11.02 3.89
C ASN A 24 -4.88 10.23 2.84
N ALA A 25 -5.44 9.11 2.41
CA ALA A 25 -4.89 8.35 1.28
C ALA A 25 -5.20 9.06 -0.05
N THR A 26 -4.23 9.10 -0.95
CA THR A 26 -4.39 9.66 -2.29
C THR A 26 -4.20 8.58 -3.35
N LYS A 27 -5.02 8.62 -4.41
CA LYS A 27 -4.88 7.71 -5.55
C LYS A 27 -3.66 8.12 -6.36
N THR A 28 -2.71 7.20 -6.55
CA THR A 28 -1.48 7.43 -7.35
C THR A 28 -1.57 6.84 -8.75
N SER A 29 -2.42 5.84 -8.97
CA SER A 29 -2.65 5.24 -10.28
C SER A 29 -3.99 4.52 -10.31
N GLY A 30 -4.44 4.19 -11.52
CA GLY A 30 -5.75 3.63 -11.80
C GLY A 30 -6.71 4.69 -12.33
N SER A 31 -7.52 4.30 -13.32
CA SER A 31 -8.62 5.14 -13.81
C SER A 31 -9.82 5.05 -12.87
N ASP A 32 -10.69 6.04 -12.92
CA ASP A 32 -12.03 5.88 -12.34
C ASP A 32 -12.73 4.77 -13.12
N LEU A 33 -12.98 3.69 -12.42
CA LEU A 33 -13.59 2.51 -12.98
C LEU A 33 -15.09 2.77 -13.08
N PRO A 34 -15.75 2.40 -14.20
CA PRO A 34 -17.20 2.53 -14.31
C PRO A 34 -17.91 1.78 -13.18
N ALA A 35 -19.17 2.12 -12.92
CA ALA A 35 -19.99 1.40 -11.95
C ALA A 35 -19.99 -0.10 -12.28
N PRO A 36 -19.93 -0.99 -11.26
CA PRO A 36 -19.94 -2.43 -11.51
C PRO A 36 -21.28 -2.83 -12.16
N GLU A 37 -21.22 -3.63 -13.22
CA GLU A 37 -22.41 -4.13 -13.93
C GLU A 37 -22.84 -5.50 -13.39
N THR A 38 -21.88 -6.26 -12.84
CA THR A 38 -22.09 -7.60 -12.26
C THR A 38 -21.89 -7.60 -10.74
N LEU A 39 -22.36 -8.66 -10.06
CA LEU A 39 -22.17 -8.80 -8.63
C LEU A 39 -20.69 -9.03 -8.28
N GLU A 40 -19.97 -9.77 -9.11
CA GLU A 40 -18.56 -10.08 -8.92
C GLU A 40 -17.68 -8.83 -9.02
N GLU A 41 -18.08 -7.84 -9.81
CA GLU A 41 -17.39 -6.54 -9.94
C GLU A 41 -17.61 -5.61 -8.74
N LYS A 42 -18.55 -5.94 -7.84
CA LYS A 42 -18.75 -5.24 -6.57
C LYS A 42 -17.72 -5.66 -5.52
N ASP A 43 -17.16 -6.86 -5.64
CA ASP A 43 -16.12 -7.33 -4.73
C ASP A 43 -14.88 -6.43 -4.84
N TYR A 44 -14.29 -6.10 -3.70
CA TYR A 44 -13.08 -5.28 -3.64
C TYR A 44 -12.05 -5.94 -2.73
N VAL A 45 -10.83 -6.10 -3.24
CA VAL A 45 -9.67 -6.57 -2.48
C VAL A 45 -8.65 -5.45 -2.39
N LEU A 46 -8.34 -5.00 -1.17
CA LEU A 46 -7.30 -4.03 -0.91
C LEU A 46 -6.04 -4.74 -0.39
N PHE A 47 -4.99 -4.76 -1.19
CA PHE A 47 -3.68 -5.30 -0.80
C PHE A 47 -2.86 -4.25 -0.04
N ILE A 48 -2.25 -4.66 1.07
CA ILE A 48 -1.36 -3.82 1.88
C ILE A 48 0.01 -4.49 1.89
N HIS A 49 1.06 -3.75 1.53
CA HIS A 49 2.41 -4.30 1.51
C HIS A 49 3.02 -4.42 2.92
N GLY A 50 4.07 -5.25 3.04
CA GLY A 50 4.80 -5.46 4.29
C GLY A 50 5.94 -4.46 4.53
N TRP A 51 6.79 -4.79 5.50
CA TRP A 51 7.97 -4.02 5.87
C TRP A 51 9.16 -4.24 4.92
N ASN A 52 10.10 -3.30 4.92
CA ASN A 52 11.38 -3.35 4.19
C ASN A 52 11.25 -3.47 2.66
N MET A 53 10.34 -2.68 2.08
CA MET A 53 10.11 -2.68 0.64
C MET A 53 10.37 -1.31 0.01
N TYR A 54 11.14 -1.29 -1.08
CA TYR A 54 11.30 -0.11 -1.92
C TYR A 54 9.96 0.30 -2.54
N GLY A 55 9.80 1.58 -2.88
CA GLY A 55 8.55 2.09 -3.50
C GLY A 55 8.11 1.29 -4.73
N TRP A 56 9.05 0.95 -5.61
CA TRP A 56 8.79 0.15 -6.81
C TRP A 56 8.46 -1.32 -6.50
N GLU A 57 9.01 -1.89 -5.41
CA GLU A 57 8.70 -3.26 -5.00
C GLU A 57 7.26 -3.39 -4.54
N LYS A 58 6.76 -2.41 -3.77
CA LYS A 58 5.37 -2.38 -3.30
C LYS A 58 4.40 -2.51 -4.47
N GLU A 59 4.65 -1.74 -5.53
CA GLU A 59 3.86 -1.75 -6.77
C GLU A 59 4.01 -3.05 -7.56
N ALA A 60 5.24 -3.56 -7.69
CA ALA A 60 5.51 -4.80 -8.41
C ALA A 60 4.83 -6.00 -7.74
N PHE A 61 4.87 -6.09 -6.41
CA PHE A 61 4.20 -7.14 -5.64
C PHE A 61 2.68 -7.05 -5.79
N ALA A 62 2.11 -5.86 -5.64
CA ALA A 62 0.67 -5.64 -5.80
C ALA A 62 0.18 -6.00 -7.21
N SER A 63 0.88 -5.51 -8.25
CA SER A 63 0.57 -5.85 -9.64
C SER A 63 0.65 -7.36 -9.91
N SER A 64 1.67 -8.03 -9.34
CA SER A 64 1.84 -9.47 -9.48
C SER A 64 0.71 -10.25 -8.80
N MET A 65 0.27 -9.81 -7.62
CA MET A 65 -0.86 -10.41 -6.92
C MET A 65 -2.15 -10.26 -7.71
N PHE A 66 -2.44 -9.05 -8.21
CA PHE A 66 -3.60 -8.81 -9.06
C PHE A 66 -3.59 -9.70 -10.31
N LYS A 67 -2.47 -9.79 -11.02
CA LYS A 67 -2.33 -10.66 -12.20
C LYS A 67 -2.63 -12.12 -11.86
N ARG A 68 -2.11 -12.64 -10.74
CA ARG A 68 -2.40 -14.02 -10.30
C ARG A 68 -3.88 -14.23 -10.01
N MET A 69 -4.52 -13.30 -9.29
CA MET A 69 -5.95 -13.37 -9.01
C MET A 69 -6.77 -13.34 -10.29
N TRP A 70 -6.41 -12.45 -11.23
CA TRP A 70 -7.07 -12.35 -12.53
C TRP A 70 -6.94 -13.66 -13.34
N HIS A 71 -5.76 -14.27 -13.36
CA HIS A 71 -5.54 -15.58 -13.99
C HIS A 71 -6.31 -16.72 -13.31
N GLN A 72 -6.69 -16.57 -12.04
CA GLN A 72 -7.55 -17.50 -11.30
C GLN A 72 -9.05 -17.18 -11.45
N GLY A 73 -9.40 -16.21 -12.30
CA GLY A 73 -10.79 -15.87 -12.61
C GLY A 73 -11.39 -14.74 -11.78
N TYR A 74 -10.61 -14.05 -10.93
CA TYR A 74 -11.11 -12.88 -10.18
C TYR A 74 -11.61 -11.78 -11.11
N LYS A 75 -12.85 -11.34 -10.90
CA LYS A 75 -13.51 -10.26 -11.66
C LYS A 75 -13.77 -8.99 -10.85
N GLY A 76 -13.48 -9.02 -9.56
CA GLY A 76 -13.65 -7.86 -8.69
C GLY A 76 -12.58 -6.79 -8.86
N ARG A 77 -12.73 -5.74 -8.06
CA ARG A 77 -11.84 -4.59 -7.97
C ARG A 77 -10.62 -4.94 -7.12
N PHE A 78 -9.47 -4.43 -7.50
CA PHE A 78 -8.24 -4.61 -6.73
C PHE A 78 -7.59 -3.26 -6.47
N GLY A 79 -7.28 -3.01 -5.21
CA GLY A 79 -6.53 -1.85 -4.77
C GLY A 79 -5.19 -2.27 -4.18
N ALA A 80 -4.20 -1.41 -4.27
CA ALA A 80 -3.01 -1.47 -3.43
C ALA A 80 -2.95 -0.25 -2.53
N PHE A 81 -2.66 -0.45 -1.25
CA PHE A 81 -2.43 0.63 -0.29
C PHE A 81 -0.96 0.63 0.12
N ARG A 82 -0.32 1.78 -0.05
CA ARG A 82 1.09 2.02 0.28
C ARG A 82 1.21 2.90 1.52
N TRP A 83 2.02 2.43 2.46
CA TRP A 83 2.40 3.15 3.66
C TRP A 83 3.92 3.34 3.70
N PRO A 84 4.42 4.37 4.39
CA PRO A 84 5.85 4.69 4.42
C PRO A 84 6.63 3.75 5.34
N THR A 85 6.87 2.50 4.90
CA THR A 85 7.86 1.62 5.54
C THR A 85 9.27 2.13 5.27
N ARG A 86 10.16 1.99 6.24
CA ARG A 86 11.59 2.06 5.96
C ARG A 86 12.02 0.85 5.11
N TYR A 87 13.08 1.01 4.33
CA TYR A 87 13.54 0.01 3.37
C TYR A 87 15.07 0.01 3.23
N ALA A 88 15.60 -0.99 2.52
CA ALA A 88 17.02 -1.27 2.35
C ALA A 88 17.74 -1.84 3.59
N PHE A 89 16.98 -2.35 4.57
CA PHE A 89 17.56 -3.07 5.70
C PHE A 89 18.32 -4.30 5.21
N GLY A 90 19.59 -4.41 5.59
CA GLY A 90 20.47 -5.55 5.28
C GLY A 90 21.12 -5.55 3.88
N LEU A 91 20.90 -4.53 3.05
CA LEU A 91 21.41 -4.50 1.66
C LEU A 91 22.74 -3.73 1.47
N ASN A 92 23.15 -2.91 2.44
CA ASN A 92 24.47 -2.30 2.46
C ASN A 92 25.27 -2.91 3.62
N GLY A 93 26.19 -3.83 3.33
CA GLY A 93 27.08 -4.49 4.31
C GLY A 93 28.03 -3.56 5.10
N TRP A 94 27.75 -2.25 5.12
CA TRP A 94 28.45 -1.21 5.86
C TRP A 94 27.54 -0.42 6.82
N ASP A 95 26.23 -0.68 6.82
CA ASP A 95 25.32 -0.09 7.79
C ASP A 95 24.97 -1.13 8.88
N THR A 96 25.73 -1.07 9.98
CA THR A 96 25.50 -1.84 11.20
C THR A 96 24.39 -1.25 12.06
N SER A 97 23.49 -0.42 11.52
CA SER A 97 22.26 0.00 12.18
C SER A 97 21.25 -1.19 12.24
N LEU A 98 21.68 -2.28 12.88
CA LEU A 98 20.83 -3.31 13.50
C LEU A 98 20.03 -2.72 14.66
N VAL A 99 19.43 -1.56 14.45
CA VAL A 99 18.67 -0.89 15.47
C VAL A 99 17.27 -1.49 15.40
N PRO A 100 16.77 -2.14 16.46
CA PRO A 100 15.35 -2.52 16.56
C PRO A 100 14.40 -1.37 16.18
N GLU A 101 14.90 -0.14 16.32
CA GLU A 101 14.31 1.09 15.83
C GLU A 101 13.90 1.07 14.35
N HIS A 102 14.63 0.46 13.40
CA HIS A 102 14.20 0.46 11.99
C HIS A 102 12.85 -0.26 11.79
N TYR A 103 12.69 -1.39 12.46
CA TYR A 103 11.41 -2.10 12.50
C TYR A 103 10.40 -1.33 13.35
N ASN A 104 10.73 -0.95 14.59
CA ASN A 104 9.82 -0.29 15.52
C ASN A 104 9.28 1.05 14.98
N TYR A 105 10.10 1.87 14.34
CA TYR A 105 9.66 3.11 13.70
C TYR A 105 8.76 2.83 12.49
N SER A 106 9.01 1.74 11.75
CA SER A 106 8.10 1.30 10.69
C SER A 106 6.76 0.84 11.27
N GLU A 107 6.75 0.12 12.39
CA GLU A 107 5.51 -0.26 13.09
C GLU A 107 4.71 0.97 13.54
N ILE A 108 5.38 2.00 14.07
CA ILE A 108 4.73 3.27 14.42
C ILE A 108 4.13 3.94 13.17
N ARG A 109 4.81 3.91 12.03
CA ARG A 109 4.29 4.45 10.76
C ARG A 109 3.11 3.63 10.25
N ALA A 110 3.15 2.30 10.35
CA ALA A 110 2.03 1.42 10.02
C ALA A 110 0.81 1.74 10.91
N TRP A 111 1.03 1.88 12.21
CA TRP A 111 -0.02 2.30 13.17
C TRP A 111 -0.63 3.65 12.77
N LYS A 112 0.19 4.67 12.49
CA LYS A 112 -0.29 6.00 12.09
C LYS A 112 -1.02 5.97 10.74
N SER A 113 -0.70 5.01 9.88
CA SER A 113 -1.36 4.81 8.58
C SER A 113 -2.74 4.16 8.71
N ALA A 114 -3.10 3.62 9.89
CA ALA A 114 -4.39 2.96 10.11
C ALA A 114 -5.58 3.93 9.98
N ALA A 115 -5.45 5.18 10.47
CA ALA A 115 -6.49 6.18 10.38
C ALA A 115 -6.83 6.57 8.91
N PRO A 116 -5.86 6.97 8.06
CA PRO A 116 -6.15 7.24 6.66
C PRO A 116 -6.56 5.98 5.87
N LEU A 117 -6.08 4.80 6.23
CA LEU A 117 -6.54 3.53 5.65
C LEU A 117 -8.03 3.28 5.95
N ALA A 118 -8.47 3.48 7.19
CA ALA A 118 -9.88 3.37 7.55
C ALA A 118 -10.74 4.39 6.78
N GLY A 119 -10.24 5.63 6.63
CA GLY A 119 -10.88 6.65 5.79
C GLY A 119 -11.05 6.19 4.34
N LEU A 120 -10.00 5.59 3.75
CA LEU A 120 -10.05 5.02 2.41
C LEU A 120 -11.09 3.89 2.30
N ILE A 121 -11.06 2.91 3.21
CA ILE A 121 -11.98 1.76 3.18
C ILE A 121 -13.44 2.24 3.27
N ASN A 122 -13.73 3.19 4.16
CA ASN A 122 -15.06 3.77 4.28
C ASN A 122 -15.48 4.50 3.00
N GLY A 123 -14.57 5.25 2.38
CA GLY A 123 -14.82 5.90 1.09
C GLY A 123 -15.14 4.91 -0.03
N LEU A 124 -14.34 3.84 -0.15
CA LEU A 124 -14.55 2.78 -1.13
C LEU A 124 -15.89 2.06 -0.91
N SER A 125 -16.25 1.78 0.34
CA SER A 125 -17.53 1.13 0.68
C SER A 125 -18.76 1.96 0.30
N GLY A 126 -18.64 3.30 0.24
CA GLY A 126 -19.70 4.19 -0.21
C GLY A 126 -19.89 4.23 -1.72
N THR A 127 -18.86 3.85 -2.50
CA THR A 127 -18.88 3.86 -3.97
C THR A 127 -19.42 2.56 -4.58
N PHE A 128 -19.40 1.44 -3.83
CA PHE A 128 -19.71 0.10 -4.36
C PHE A 128 -21.01 -0.53 -3.82
N ARG A 129 -21.96 0.27 -3.30
CA ARG A 129 -23.31 -0.23 -2.94
C ARG A 129 -24.19 -0.40 -4.17
#